data_AF-A0A1E3XCQ6-F1
#
_entry.id   AF-A0A1E3XCQ6-F1
#
_cell.length_a   1.000
_cell.length_b   1.000
_cell.length_c   1.000
_cell.angle_alpha   90.00
_cell.angle_beta   90.00
_cell.angle_gamma   90.00
#
_symmetry.space_group_name_H-M   'P 1'
#
loop_
_entity.id
_entity.type
_entity.pdbx_description
1 polymer ?
#
loop_
_entity_poly.entity_id
_entity_poly.type
_entity_poly.pdbx_seq_one_letter_code
_entity_poly.pdbx_strand_id
1 'polypeptide(L)'
;MGKFNLVDFAAQYQPGFRNNVVPIGEVPEFMQKYKHFECYSTFFIYSQDILRYIEENIVNGHPSVSGYDGKIDATYFPIDIDSPHLDLAFEVTNKMLNFLTEKRSIQKEAVLVYFSGHKGFHVMLDMRIFGKIRPSKYLHLFFSKMRRNLIKQIKLDDASPFDMTIKDRVKRN
;
A
#
# COMPACT_ATOMS: atom_id res chain seq x y z
N MET A 1 10.67 6.34 21.25
CA MET A 1 10.19 6.31 19.85
C MET A 1 8.77 5.78 19.89
N GLY A 2 7.78 6.48 19.32
CA GLY A 2 6.39 6.03 19.36
C GLY A 2 6.21 4.67 18.67
N LYS A 3 5.33 3.82 19.21
CA LYS A 3 4.98 2.53 18.60
C LYS A 3 4.21 2.80 17.29
N PHE A 4 4.67 2.19 16.19
CA PHE A 4 3.97 2.18 14.91
C PHE A 4 3.07 0.95 14.87
N ASN A 5 1.77 1.15 15.05
CA ASN A 5 0.82 0.04 15.17
C ASN A 5 -0.60 0.40 14.74
N LEU A 6 -0.79 1.54 14.08
CA LEU A 6 -2.08 2.00 13.60
C LEU A 6 -2.13 1.96 12.07
N VAL A 7 -3.28 1.64 11.50
CA VAL A 7 -3.52 1.68 10.06
C VAL A 7 -4.86 2.36 9.79
N ASP A 8 -4.98 3.00 8.64
CA ASP A 8 -6.27 3.46 8.12
C ASP A 8 -7.03 2.29 7.48
N PHE A 9 -8.20 1.98 8.02
CA PHE A 9 -9.12 0.96 7.55
C PHE A 9 -10.37 1.59 6.95
N ALA A 10 -10.87 1.01 5.87
CA ALA A 10 -12.09 1.43 5.20
C ALA A 10 -12.98 0.23 4.87
N ALA A 11 -14.29 0.43 4.98
CA ALA A 11 -15.31 -0.48 4.46
C ALA A 11 -16.15 0.32 3.46
N GLN A 12 -15.88 0.14 2.16
CA GLN A 12 -16.32 1.06 1.10
C GLN A 12 -17.83 1.28 1.04
N TYR A 13 -18.62 0.23 1.25
CA TYR A 13 -20.07 0.29 1.15
C TYR A 13 -20.77 0.58 2.50
N GLN A 14 -20.01 0.80 3.58
CA GLN A 14 -20.55 1.21 4.86
C GLN A 14 -20.48 2.75 4.96
N PRO A 15 -21.64 3.45 5.00
CA PRO A 15 -21.65 4.90 5.10
C PRO A 15 -20.86 5.40 6.32
N GLY A 16 -20.00 6.40 6.08
CA GLY A 16 -19.17 7.00 7.13
C GLY A 16 -17.99 6.15 7.61
N PHE A 17 -17.75 4.96 7.04
CA PHE A 17 -16.69 4.05 7.50
C PHE A 17 -15.43 4.09 6.62
N ARG A 18 -14.94 5.30 6.37
CA ARG A 18 -13.65 5.57 5.74
C ARG A 18 -12.79 6.41 6.68
N ASN A 19 -11.47 6.35 6.52
CA ASN A 19 -10.52 7.07 7.36
C ASN A 19 -10.57 6.61 8.83
N ASN A 20 -10.82 5.31 9.07
CA ASN A 20 -10.87 4.75 10.43
C ASN A 20 -9.50 4.25 10.83
N VAL A 21 -8.80 5.04 11.63
CA VAL A 21 -7.49 4.64 12.16
C VAL A 21 -7.68 3.66 13.31
N VAL A 22 -7.20 2.43 13.12
CA VAL A 22 -7.36 1.32 14.06
C VAL A 22 -6.03 0.63 14.34
N PRO A 23 -5.86 -0.06 15.48
CA PRO A 23 -4.71 -0.92 15.71
C PRO A 23 -4.60 -2.02 14.65
N ILE A 24 -3.40 -2.23 14.10
CA ILE A 24 -3.16 -3.23 13.06
C ILE A 24 -3.55 -4.65 13.48
N GLY A 25 -3.44 -4.97 14.77
CA GLY A 25 -3.84 -6.26 15.33
C GLY A 25 -5.36 -6.49 15.35
N GLU A 26 -6.17 -5.44 15.23
CA GLU A 26 -7.64 -5.52 15.21
C GLU A 26 -8.20 -5.65 13.80
N VAL A 27 -7.38 -5.43 12.75
CA VAL A 27 -7.81 -5.54 11.35
C VAL A 27 -8.55 -6.86 11.05
N PRO A 28 -8.10 -8.05 11.50
CA PRO A 28 -8.83 -9.29 11.24
C PRO A 28 -10.26 -9.30 11.82
N GLU A 29 -10.47 -8.72 12.99
CA GLU A 29 -11.80 -8.60 13.60
C GLU A 29 -12.68 -7.63 12.81
N PHE A 30 -12.13 -6.49 12.41
CA PHE A 30 -12.83 -5.52 11.55
C PHE A 30 -13.20 -6.15 10.20
N MET A 31 -12.29 -6.90 9.58
CA MET A 31 -12.58 -7.63 8.35
C MET A 31 -13.73 -8.63 8.54
N GLN A 32 -13.75 -9.36 9.66
CA GLN A 32 -14.85 -10.30 9.93
C GLN A 32 -16.19 -9.58 10.16
N LYS A 33 -16.16 -8.47 10.90
CA LYS A 33 -17.33 -7.64 11.21
C LYS A 33 -17.91 -6.98 9.96
N TYR A 34 -17.05 -6.47 9.09
CA TYR A 34 -17.42 -5.74 7.88
C TYR A 34 -17.27 -6.57 6.61
N LYS A 35 -17.18 -7.90 6.70
CA LYS A 35 -16.94 -8.81 5.55
C LYS A 35 -17.92 -8.67 4.37
N HIS A 36 -19.12 -8.15 4.63
CA HIS A 36 -20.14 -7.89 3.62
C HIS A 36 -19.92 -6.56 2.88
N PHE A 37 -18.99 -5.75 3.38
CA PHE A 37 -18.51 -4.52 2.79
C PHE A 37 -17.11 -4.79 2.22
N GLU A 38 -16.82 -4.20 1.07
CA GLU A 38 -15.49 -4.29 0.49
C GLU A 38 -14.49 -3.56 1.40
N CYS A 39 -13.60 -4.33 2.02
CA CYS A 39 -12.71 -3.86 3.08
C CYS A 39 -11.31 -3.57 2.53
N TYR A 40 -10.72 -2.48 3.00
CA TYR A 40 -9.38 -2.03 2.62
C TYR A 40 -8.61 -1.58 3.86
N SER A 41 -7.30 -1.74 3.81
CA SER A 41 -6.37 -1.12 4.74
C SER A 41 -5.24 -0.47 3.94
N THR A 42 -4.80 0.69 4.38
CA THR A 42 -3.50 1.21 3.92
C THR A 42 -2.38 0.24 4.29
N PHE A 43 -1.29 0.30 3.53
CA PHE A 43 -0.04 -0.40 3.80
C PHE A 43 0.92 0.42 4.67
N PHE A 44 0.64 1.71 4.90
CA PHE A 44 1.39 2.52 5.85
C PHE A 44 0.91 2.29 7.28
N ILE A 45 1.88 2.22 8.18
CA ILE A 45 1.65 2.09 9.60
C ILE A 45 1.96 3.45 10.24
N TYR A 46 1.05 3.92 11.07
CA TYR A 46 1.14 5.19 11.77
C TYR A 46 1.52 4.99 13.24
N SER A 47 2.15 6.01 13.82
CA SER A 47 2.22 6.20 15.27
C SER A 47 0.94 6.83 15.78
N GLN A 48 0.78 6.91 17.11
CA GLN A 48 -0.33 7.61 17.77
C GLN A 48 -0.48 9.09 17.36
N ASP A 49 0.56 9.71 16.79
CA ASP A 49 0.51 11.10 16.31
C ASP A 49 -0.55 11.32 15.23
N ILE A 50 -0.94 10.27 14.50
CA ILE A 50 -2.02 10.35 13.50
C ILE A 50 -3.38 10.66 14.15
N LEU A 51 -3.63 10.20 15.39
CA LEU A 51 -4.93 10.38 16.04
C LEU A 51 -5.19 11.86 16.31
N ARG A 52 -4.19 12.57 16.87
CA ARG A 52 -4.23 14.03 17.03
C ARG A 52 -4.40 14.73 15.69
N TYR A 53 -3.74 14.24 14.63
CA TYR A 53 -3.88 14.84 13.31
C TYR A 53 -5.29 14.71 12.74
N ILE A 54 -5.92 13.53 12.81
CA ILE A 54 -7.27 13.32 12.24
C ILE A 54 -8.38 13.97 13.06
N GLU A 55 -8.16 14.24 14.36
CA GLU A 55 -9.07 15.04 15.19
C GLU A 55 -9.18 16.49 14.67
N GLU A 56 -8.06 17.06 14.21
CA GLU A 56 -8.00 18.43 13.69
C GLU A 56 -8.26 18.49 12.18
N ASN A 57 -7.93 17.42 11.43
CA ASN A 57 -8.00 17.39 9.98
C ASN A 57 -9.33 16.82 9.48
N ILE A 58 -10.34 17.70 9.43
CA ILE A 58 -11.68 17.39 8.93
C ILE A 58 -11.82 17.82 7.47
N VAL A 59 -12.14 16.87 6.59
CA VAL A 59 -12.42 17.09 5.17
C VAL A 59 -13.86 16.69 4.89
N ASN A 60 -14.67 17.62 4.35
CA ASN A 60 -16.09 17.41 4.08
C ASN A 60 -16.89 16.87 5.29
N GLY A 61 -16.56 17.35 6.49
CA GLY A 61 -17.23 16.93 7.73
C GLY A 61 -16.74 15.61 8.33
N HIS A 62 -15.70 14.99 7.77
CA HIS A 62 -15.16 13.72 8.26
C HIS A 62 -13.66 13.80 8.56
N PRO A 63 -13.16 13.06 9.58
CA PRO A 63 -11.73 12.87 9.80
C PRO A 63 -11.03 12.36 8.54
N SER A 64 -9.79 12.78 8.32
CA SER A 64 -9.03 12.41 7.13
C SER A 64 -7.55 12.23 7.44
N VAL A 65 -6.95 11.16 6.93
CA VAL A 65 -5.50 10.95 6.98
C VAL A 65 -4.77 11.71 5.85
N SER A 66 -5.53 12.30 4.92
CA SER A 66 -4.97 13.01 3.77
C SER A 66 -4.26 14.28 4.21
N GLY A 67 -3.00 14.43 3.82
CA GLY A 67 -2.14 15.56 4.14
C GLY A 67 -1.23 15.34 5.36
N TYR A 68 -1.31 14.16 6.01
CA TYR A 68 -0.43 13.85 7.14
C TYR A 68 1.05 13.96 6.73
N ASP A 69 1.84 14.69 7.54
CA ASP A 69 3.28 14.98 7.33
C ASP A 69 4.16 14.35 8.43
N GLY A 70 3.54 13.53 9.29
CA GLY A 70 4.27 12.78 10.30
C GLY A 70 5.03 11.59 9.72
N LYS A 71 5.83 10.95 10.56
CA LYS A 71 6.53 9.72 10.16
C LYS A 71 5.52 8.60 9.94
N ILE A 72 5.80 7.76 8.96
CA ILE A 72 5.08 6.53 8.65
C ILE A 72 6.07 5.38 8.52
N ASP A 73 5.61 4.17 8.79
CA ASP A 73 6.33 2.92 8.59
C ASP A 73 5.60 2.03 7.58
N ALA A 74 6.22 0.93 7.16
CA ALA A 74 5.59 -0.06 6.28
C ALA A 74 6.25 -1.44 6.42
N THR A 75 5.43 -2.49 6.48
CA THR A 75 5.92 -3.88 6.42
C THR A 75 6.24 -4.31 4.99
N TYR A 76 5.48 -3.78 4.03
CA TYR A 76 5.58 -4.15 2.62
C TYR A 76 5.68 -2.91 1.72
N PHE A 77 6.41 -3.06 0.63
CA PHE A 77 6.38 -2.14 -0.50
C PHE A 77 5.37 -2.66 -1.55
N PRO A 78 4.23 -1.98 -1.73
CA PRO A 78 3.19 -2.42 -2.66
C PRO A 78 3.43 -1.93 -4.08
N ILE A 79 3.11 -2.82 -5.01
CA ILE A 79 3.06 -2.58 -6.45
C ILE A 79 1.73 -3.13 -6.93
N ASP A 80 0.93 -2.29 -7.57
CA ASP A 80 -0.36 -2.68 -8.13
C ASP A 80 -0.27 -2.67 -9.64
N ILE A 81 -0.83 -3.71 -10.23
CA ILE A 81 -0.79 -4.02 -11.65
C ILE A 81 -2.22 -4.29 -12.06
N ASP A 82 -2.87 -3.32 -12.69
CA ASP A 82 -4.27 -3.35 -13.08
C ASP A 82 -4.40 -3.08 -14.59
N SER A 83 -5.27 -3.83 -15.26
CA SER A 83 -5.56 -3.62 -16.68
C SER A 83 -7.02 -3.93 -16.99
N PRO A 84 -7.66 -3.26 -17.97
CA PRO A 84 -8.92 -3.74 -18.53
C PRO A 84 -8.78 -5.13 -19.19
N HIS A 85 -7.55 -5.54 -19.54
CA HIS A 85 -7.24 -6.84 -20.11
C HIS A 85 -6.46 -7.68 -19.08
N LEU A 86 -7.15 -8.61 -18.42
CA LEU A 86 -6.57 -9.41 -17.34
C LEU A 86 -5.34 -10.21 -17.77
N ASP A 87 -5.33 -10.73 -19.00
CA ASP A 87 -4.18 -11.48 -19.55
C ASP A 87 -2.91 -10.63 -19.59
N LEU A 88 -3.05 -9.34 -19.93
CA LEU A 88 -1.93 -8.38 -19.93
C LEU A 88 -1.44 -8.13 -18.49
N ALA A 89 -2.34 -7.93 -17.53
CA ALA A 89 -1.96 -7.77 -16.12
C ALA A 89 -1.24 -9.02 -15.59
N PHE A 90 -1.70 -10.21 -15.97
CA PHE A 90 -1.08 -11.48 -15.60
C PHE A 90 0.32 -11.63 -16.22
N GLU A 91 0.48 -11.33 -17.51
CA GLU A 91 1.76 -11.37 -18.20
C GLU A 91 2.78 -10.40 -17.55
N VAL A 92 2.38 -9.16 -17.32
CA VAL A 92 3.21 -8.13 -16.67
C VAL A 92 3.59 -8.55 -15.25
N THR A 93 2.65 -9.11 -14.50
CA THR A 93 2.91 -9.63 -13.15
C THR A 93 3.95 -10.75 -13.20
N ASN A 94 3.83 -11.73 -14.09
CA ASN A 94 4.81 -12.80 -14.24
C ASN A 94 6.20 -12.28 -14.65
N LYS A 95 6.27 -11.34 -15.60
CA LYS A 95 7.54 -10.69 -15.98
C LYS A 95 8.19 -10.00 -14.77
N MET A 96 7.41 -9.31 -13.95
CA MET A 96 7.91 -8.70 -12.72
C MET A 96 8.40 -9.74 -11.71
N LEU A 97 7.64 -10.80 -11.46
CA LEU A 97 8.03 -11.86 -10.51
C LEU A 97 9.32 -12.56 -10.96
N ASN A 98 9.45 -12.87 -12.24
CA ASN A 98 10.68 -13.44 -12.82
C ASN A 98 11.85 -12.46 -12.68
N PHE A 99 11.64 -11.17 -12.91
CA PHE A 99 12.69 -10.18 -12.70
C PHE A 99 13.14 -10.11 -11.23
N LEU A 100 12.20 -10.11 -10.28
CA LEU A 100 12.51 -10.05 -8.85
C LEU A 100 13.24 -11.31 -8.38
N THR A 101 12.77 -12.49 -8.76
CA THR A 101 13.30 -13.76 -8.28
C THR A 101 14.57 -14.16 -9.03
N GLU A 102 14.57 -14.13 -10.36
CA GLU A 102 15.68 -14.64 -11.17
C GLU A 102 16.77 -13.59 -11.42
N LYS A 103 16.41 -12.31 -11.58
CA LYS A 103 17.39 -11.24 -11.87
C LYS A 103 17.85 -10.48 -10.62
N ARG A 104 17.04 -10.44 -9.56
CA ARG A 104 17.40 -9.80 -8.29
C ARG A 104 17.65 -10.77 -7.15
N SER A 105 17.49 -12.07 -7.39
CA SER A 105 17.70 -13.12 -6.38
C SER A 105 16.89 -12.86 -5.10
N ILE A 106 15.73 -12.21 -5.23
CA ILE A 106 14.81 -12.03 -4.12
C ILE A 106 14.14 -13.37 -3.87
N GLN A 107 14.20 -13.82 -2.61
CA GLN A 107 13.58 -15.07 -2.18
C GLN A 107 12.07 -14.99 -2.37
N LYS A 108 11.45 -16.10 -2.80
CA LYS A 108 10.01 -16.14 -3.12
C LYS A 108 9.15 -15.79 -1.90
N GLU A 109 9.62 -16.15 -0.71
CA GLU A 109 8.97 -15.91 0.57
C GLU A 109 8.89 -14.41 0.93
N ALA A 110 9.73 -13.58 0.29
CA ALA A 110 9.70 -12.13 0.46
C ALA A 110 8.73 -11.43 -0.52
N VAL A 111 8.03 -12.19 -1.37
CA VAL A 111 7.11 -11.66 -2.38
C VAL A 111 5.73 -12.28 -2.17
N LEU A 112 4.77 -11.44 -1.82
CA LEU A 112 3.37 -11.86 -1.73
C LEU A 112 2.62 -11.37 -2.97
N VAL A 113 1.77 -12.21 -3.54
CA VAL A 113 0.98 -11.90 -4.73
C VAL A 113 -0.47 -12.21 -4.43
N TYR A 114 -1.34 -11.23 -4.67
CA TYR A 114 -2.78 -11.35 -4.48
C TYR A 114 -3.48 -10.94 -5.76
N PHE A 115 -4.50 -11.70 -6.18
CA PHE A 115 -5.42 -11.24 -7.20
C PHE A 115 -6.33 -10.16 -6.59
N SER A 116 -6.50 -9.01 -7.27
CA SER A 116 -7.31 -7.89 -6.76
C SER A 116 -8.82 -8.19 -6.76
N GLY A 117 -9.23 -9.32 -7.34
CA GLY A 117 -10.62 -9.75 -7.43
C GLY A 117 -11.31 -9.31 -8.73
N HIS A 118 -10.71 -8.40 -9.50
CA HIS A 118 -11.34 -7.89 -10.72
C HIS A 118 -10.36 -7.71 -11.89
N LYS A 119 -9.37 -6.81 -11.77
CA LYS A 119 -8.62 -6.27 -12.92
C LYS A 119 -7.12 -6.50 -12.88
N GLY A 120 -6.60 -7.15 -11.85
CA GLY A 120 -5.17 -7.17 -11.69
C GLY A 120 -4.64 -7.86 -10.44
N PHE A 121 -3.43 -7.49 -10.08
CA PHE A 121 -2.64 -8.15 -9.06
C PHE A 121 -1.92 -7.14 -8.16
N HIS A 122 -2.00 -7.39 -6.86
CA HIS A 122 -1.14 -6.72 -5.88
C HIS A 122 0.10 -7.57 -5.64
N VAL A 123 1.27 -6.99 -5.85
CA VAL A 123 2.54 -7.57 -5.44
C VAL A 123 3.10 -6.77 -4.26
N MET A 124 3.37 -7.45 -3.16
CA MET A 124 3.91 -6.87 -1.94
C MET A 124 5.31 -7.43 -1.69
N LEU A 125 6.31 -6.54 -1.68
CA LEU A 125 7.69 -6.90 -1.34
C LEU A 125 7.93 -6.65 0.14
N ASP A 126 8.42 -7.65 0.85
CA ASP A 126 8.81 -7.50 2.25
C ASP A 126 9.91 -6.44 2.38
N MET A 127 9.67 -5.42 3.20
CA MET A 127 10.59 -4.30 3.36
C MET A 127 11.95 -4.72 3.95
N ARG A 128 12.03 -5.87 4.63
CA ARG A 128 13.28 -6.41 5.20
C ARG A 128 14.33 -6.73 4.14
N ILE A 129 13.94 -6.96 2.87
CA ILE A 129 14.91 -7.18 1.78
C ILE A 129 15.78 -5.95 1.49
N PHE A 130 15.33 -4.76 1.90
CA PHE A 130 16.08 -3.51 1.78
C PHE A 130 16.89 -3.18 3.05
N GLY A 131 16.95 -4.12 4.00
CA GLY A 131 17.60 -3.94 5.29
C GLY A 131 16.72 -3.21 6.31
N LYS A 132 17.35 -2.58 7.31
CA LYS A 132 16.65 -1.87 8.39
C LYS A 132 16.20 -0.48 7.91
N ILE A 133 14.97 -0.41 7.39
CA ILE A 133 14.31 0.87 7.08
C ILE A 133 13.66 1.40 8.35
N ARG A 134 13.86 2.69 8.63
CA ARG A 134 13.25 3.37 9.79
C ARG A 134 12.02 4.16 9.35
N PRO A 135 11.02 4.34 10.23
CA PRO A 135 9.89 5.20 9.95
C PRO A 135 10.33 6.61 9.53
N SER A 136 9.68 7.14 8.50
CA SER A 136 10.07 8.41 7.86
C SER A 136 8.87 9.13 7.29
N LYS A 137 8.88 10.47 7.34
CA LYS A 137 7.87 11.30 6.67
C LYS A 137 7.97 11.23 5.14
N TYR A 138 9.11 10.76 4.62
CA TYR A 138 9.38 10.67 3.19
C TYR A 138 9.25 9.25 2.61
N LEU A 139 8.79 8.27 3.39
CA LEU A 139 8.73 6.87 2.95
C LEU A 139 7.86 6.70 1.68
N HIS A 140 6.76 7.45 1.58
CA HIS A 140 5.89 7.46 0.40
C HIS A 140 6.59 7.97 -0.87
N LEU A 141 7.49 8.95 -0.76
CA LEU A 141 8.30 9.43 -1.89
C LEU A 141 9.33 8.39 -2.32
N PHE A 142 9.91 7.70 -1.34
CA PHE A 142 10.84 6.60 -1.60
C PHE A 142 10.15 5.46 -2.36
N PHE A 143 8.96 5.04 -1.92
CA PHE A 143 8.15 4.01 -2.60
C PHE A 143 7.82 4.42 -4.03
N SER A 144 7.38 5.66 -4.22
CA SER A 144 7.12 6.25 -5.54
C SER A 144 8.34 6.21 -6.46
N LYS A 145 9.53 6.54 -5.94
CA LYS A 145 10.79 6.48 -6.71
C LYS A 145 11.23 5.04 -6.99
N MET A 146 11.12 4.15 -6.01
CA MET A 146 11.40 2.73 -6.17
C MET A 146 10.53 2.10 -7.26
N ARG A 147 9.22 2.35 -7.25
CA ARG A 147 8.30 1.80 -8.27
C ARG A 147 8.72 2.22 -9.67
N ARG A 148 8.96 3.52 -9.88
CA ARG A 148 9.46 4.04 -11.17
C ARG A 148 10.76 3.37 -11.59
N ASN A 149 11.71 3.23 -10.68
CA ASN A 149 13.00 2.62 -10.99
C ASN A 149 12.87 1.12 -11.27
N LEU A 150 12.01 0.41 -10.56
CA LEU A 150 11.74 -1.01 -10.77
C LEU A 150 11.14 -1.23 -12.16
N ILE A 151 10.07 -0.52 -12.50
CA ILE A 151 9.38 -0.63 -13.80
C ILE A 151 10.36 -0.38 -14.96
N LYS A 152 11.19 0.66 -14.87
CA LYS A 152 12.22 0.96 -15.87
C LYS A 152 13.23 -0.18 -16.06
N GLN A 153 13.54 -0.92 -15.00
CA GLN A 153 14.52 -2.00 -15.04
C GLN A 153 13.95 -3.32 -15.54
N ILE A 154 12.63 -3.56 -15.42
CA ILE A 154 11.96 -4.76 -15.94
C ILE A 154 11.96 -4.75 -17.49
N LYS A 155 12.07 -3.56 -18.12
CA LYS A 155 12.10 -3.37 -19.59
C LYS A 155 10.88 -3.99 -20.27
N LEU A 156 9.69 -3.57 -19.85
CA LEU A 156 8.43 -4.02 -20.43
C LEU A 156 8.13 -3.25 -21.71
N ASP A 157 7.52 -3.94 -22.68
CA ASP A 157 7.00 -3.33 -23.90
C ASP A 157 5.82 -2.40 -23.61
N ASP A 158 4.98 -2.80 -22.65
CA ASP A 158 3.90 -1.98 -22.10
C ASP A 158 3.95 -1.97 -20.57
N ALA A 159 4.10 -0.77 -20.00
CA ALA A 159 4.07 -0.51 -18.56
C ALA A 159 2.77 0.17 -18.11
N SER A 160 1.80 0.37 -19.01
CA SER A 160 0.48 0.93 -18.71
C SER A 160 -0.28 0.20 -17.60
N PRO A 161 -0.08 -1.11 -17.36
CA PRO A 161 -0.78 -1.78 -16.26
C PRO A 161 -0.31 -1.37 -14.86
N PHE A 162 0.85 -0.72 -14.69
CA PHE A 162 1.29 -0.33 -13.35
C PHE A 162 0.53 0.87 -12.83
N ASP A 163 -0.09 0.74 -11.65
CA ASP A 163 -0.63 1.91 -10.97
C ASP A 163 0.49 2.75 -10.34
N MET A 164 0.76 3.88 -11.00
CA MET A 164 1.72 4.88 -10.54
C MET A 164 1.14 5.83 -9.49
N THR A 165 -0.16 5.73 -9.22
CA THR A 165 -0.89 6.64 -8.36
C THR A 165 -0.99 6.18 -6.92
N ILE A 166 -0.68 4.90 -6.60
CA ILE A 166 -0.56 4.45 -5.20
C ILE A 166 0.47 5.30 -4.46
N LYS A 167 -0.08 6.31 -3.82
CA LYS A 167 0.45 7.14 -2.78
C LYS A 167 -0.75 7.20 -1.86
N ASP A 168 -0.69 6.60 -0.68
CA ASP A 168 -1.64 7.03 0.35
C ASP A 168 -1.56 8.56 0.39
N ARG A 169 -2.69 9.21 0.64
CA ARG A 169 -2.84 10.66 0.48
C ARG A 169 -2.03 11.48 1.50
N VAL A 170 -0.93 10.95 2.03
CA VAL A 170 0.12 11.70 2.72
C VAL A 170 0.61 12.86 1.85
N LYS A 171 1.06 13.91 2.53
CA LYS A 171 1.36 15.22 1.95
C LYS A 171 2.18 15.10 0.67
N ARG A 172 1.66 15.64 -0.43
CA ARG A 172 2.41 15.80 -1.69
C ARG A 172 3.22 17.09 -1.57
N ASN A 173 4.55 16.99 -1.68
CA ASN A 173 5.41 18.15 -1.92
C ASN A 173 5.20 18.69 -3.32
#